data_AF-A0A158QZC3-F1
#
_entry.id   AF-A0A158QZC3-F1
#
_cell.length_a   1.000
_cell.length_b   1.000
_cell.length_c   1.000
_cell.angle_alpha   90.00
_cell.angle_beta   90.00
_cell.angle_gamma   90.00
#
_symmetry.space_group_name_H-M   'P 1'
#
loop_
_entity.id
_entity.type
_entity.pdbx_description
1 polymer ?
#
loop_
_entity_poly.entity_id
_entity_poly.type
_entity_poly.pdbx_seq_one_letter_code
_entity_poly.pdbx_strand_id
1 'polypeptide(L)'
;MNISSAQSLGLSVIPLVQTLGHLEWILKTKEFANLRENTSYPMVACIGSDKTQNLILDAVQQMGQCEADKAILPVKYGNNTKRLVFDYIRSIAMNITETFPKTKVLMWFDEFKYVEKSLVKEYGLDRLVTPVVWKYTTDLDKDLPAKMWENLASAFSSVWGSSAFKGADGPNRYWNRMTTYLQNNKQWYLQHEKHSELFSDFHGFILTGWQR
;
A
#
# COMPACT_ATOMS: atom_id res chain seq x y z
N MET A 1 -8.59 8.68 17.70
CA MET A 1 -10.04 8.35 17.81
C MET A 1 -10.14 6.86 18.06
N ASN A 2 -10.90 6.40 19.06
CA ASN A 2 -11.12 4.97 19.29
C ASN A 2 -12.30 4.47 18.43
N ILE A 3 -12.43 3.15 18.24
CA ILE A 3 -13.43 2.55 17.35
C ILE A 3 -14.86 2.94 17.78
N SER A 4 -15.13 2.93 19.07
CA SER A 4 -16.45 3.24 19.63
C SER A 4 -16.89 4.68 19.34
N SER A 5 -15.98 5.66 19.43
CA SER A 5 -16.28 7.06 19.09
C SER A 5 -16.49 7.28 17.60
N ALA A 6 -15.80 6.53 16.74
CA ALA A 6 -16.04 6.59 15.29
C ALA A 6 -17.44 6.05 14.97
N GLN A 7 -17.80 4.90 15.55
CA GLN A 7 -19.10 4.27 15.37
C GLN A 7 -20.26 5.15 15.86
N SER A 8 -20.10 5.87 16.99
CA SER A 8 -21.14 6.80 17.49
C SER A 8 -21.40 7.99 16.56
N LEU A 9 -20.46 8.29 15.65
CA LEU A 9 -20.57 9.35 14.64
C LEU A 9 -21.00 8.80 13.26
N GLY A 10 -21.37 7.51 13.17
CA GLY A 10 -21.70 6.86 11.89
C GLY A 10 -20.49 6.63 10.98
N LEU A 11 -19.27 6.72 11.52
CA LEU A 11 -18.03 6.52 10.77
C LEU A 11 -17.61 5.04 10.82
N SER A 12 -17.24 4.50 9.67
CA SER A 12 -16.59 3.19 9.57
C SER A 12 -15.09 3.31 9.78
N VAL A 13 -14.49 2.33 10.45
CA VAL A 13 -13.04 2.28 10.70
C VAL A 13 -12.42 1.20 9.82
N ILE A 14 -11.47 1.58 8.97
CA ILE A 14 -10.69 0.66 8.13
C ILE A 14 -9.25 0.65 8.68
N PRO A 15 -8.77 -0.45 9.28
CA PRO A 15 -7.40 -0.52 9.77
C PRO A 15 -6.42 -0.65 8.60
N LEU A 16 -5.35 0.15 8.62
CA LEU A 16 -4.20 0.00 7.73
C LEU A 16 -3.15 -0.86 8.43
N VAL A 17 -2.95 -2.09 7.94
CA VAL A 17 -1.98 -3.05 8.50
C VAL A 17 -0.93 -3.35 7.44
N GLN A 18 0.34 -3.29 7.82
CA GLN A 18 1.47 -3.63 6.96
C GLN A 18 1.76 -5.13 7.01
N THR A 19 1.86 -5.80 5.86
CA THR A 19 2.09 -7.25 5.77
C THR A 19 3.31 -7.66 4.93
N LEU A 20 3.86 -6.75 4.11
CA LEU A 20 4.96 -7.06 3.17
C LEU A 20 6.15 -6.08 3.23
N GLY A 21 5.99 -4.88 3.77
CA GLY A 21 7.03 -3.85 3.82
C GLY A 21 6.67 -2.74 4.80
N HIS A 22 7.42 -1.64 4.80
CA HIS A 22 7.20 -0.50 5.72
C HIS A 22 7.11 -0.92 7.20
N LEU A 23 8.09 -1.74 7.60
CA LEU A 23 8.22 -2.22 8.97
C LEU A 23 9.01 -1.23 9.85
N GLU A 24 9.07 0.06 9.51
CA GLU A 24 9.79 1.08 10.30
C GLU A 24 9.23 1.20 11.73
N TRP A 25 8.02 0.67 11.97
CA TRP A 25 7.44 0.52 13.31
C TRP A 25 8.21 -0.46 14.20
N ILE A 26 9.04 -1.34 13.64
CA ILE A 26 9.84 -2.31 14.39
C ILE A 26 10.75 -1.60 15.40
N LEU A 27 11.26 -0.41 15.06
CA LEU A 27 12.05 0.43 15.97
C LEU A 27 11.25 0.95 17.17
N LYS A 28 9.91 0.91 17.13
CA LYS A 28 9.05 1.29 18.26
C LYS A 28 8.97 0.18 19.32
N THR A 29 9.31 -1.06 18.99
CA THR A 29 9.32 -2.15 19.98
C THR A 29 10.54 -2.02 20.92
N LYS A 30 10.46 -2.63 22.10
CA LYS A 30 11.60 -2.66 23.05
C LYS A 30 12.77 -3.47 22.51
N GLU A 31 12.49 -4.50 21.73
CA GLU A 31 13.46 -5.45 21.18
C GLU A 31 14.44 -4.77 20.21
N PHE A 32 13.95 -3.86 19.37
CA PHE A 32 14.75 -3.17 18.35
C PHE A 32 15.05 -1.70 18.70
N ALA A 33 14.82 -1.29 19.96
CA ALA A 33 15.07 0.08 20.42
C ALA A 33 16.56 0.48 20.37
N ASN A 34 17.44 -0.51 20.49
CA ASN A 34 18.90 -0.37 20.38
C ASN A 34 19.39 -0.07 18.95
N LEU A 35 18.52 -0.21 17.94
CA LEU A 35 18.83 0.09 16.54
C LEU A 35 18.45 1.51 16.14
N ARG A 36 18.00 2.36 17.08
CA ARG A 36 17.64 3.76 16.81
C ARG A 36 18.88 4.63 16.71
N GLU A 37 18.87 5.58 15.79
CA GLU A 37 19.87 6.66 15.69
C GLU A 37 19.86 7.53 16.96
N ASN A 38 18.66 7.71 17.53
CA ASN A 38 18.46 8.40 18.79
C ASN A 38 17.45 7.65 19.65
N THR A 39 17.83 7.33 20.88
CA THR A 39 16.99 6.55 21.82
C THR A 39 15.62 7.20 22.10
N SER A 40 15.53 8.52 21.98
CA SER A 40 14.30 9.31 22.20
C SER A 40 13.37 9.35 20.99
N TYR A 41 13.85 9.02 19.78
CA TYR A 41 13.08 9.14 18.54
C TYR A 41 13.01 7.79 17.82
N PRO A 42 11.89 7.05 17.93
CA PRO A 42 11.76 5.69 17.40
C PRO A 42 11.45 5.65 15.89
N MET A 43 11.94 6.64 15.13
CA MET A 43 11.61 6.83 13.71
C MET A 43 12.83 6.71 12.79
N VAL A 44 14.04 6.83 13.35
CA VAL A 44 15.29 6.83 12.57
C VAL A 44 16.20 5.73 13.10
N ALA A 45 16.64 4.86 12.21
CA ALA A 45 17.53 3.76 12.55
C ALA A 45 19.00 4.22 12.49
N CYS A 46 19.87 3.66 13.34
CA CYS A 46 21.30 3.99 13.37
C CYS A 46 22.04 3.39 12.18
N ILE A 47 22.28 4.17 11.14
CA ILE A 47 22.78 3.68 9.84
C ILE A 47 24.21 3.11 9.95
N GLY A 48 24.99 3.55 10.94
CA GLY A 48 26.35 3.04 11.19
C GLY A 48 26.42 1.64 11.82
N SER A 49 25.28 1.03 12.17
CA SER A 49 25.24 -0.31 12.75
C SER A 49 24.99 -1.37 11.69
N ASP A 50 25.85 -2.40 11.62
CA ASP A 50 25.63 -3.57 10.75
C ASP A 50 24.27 -4.25 11.01
N LYS A 51 23.79 -4.24 12.27
CA LYS A 51 22.47 -4.79 12.64
C LYS A 51 21.32 -3.95 12.09
N THR A 52 21.47 -2.63 12.12
CA THR A 52 20.50 -1.73 11.51
C THR A 52 20.54 -1.84 9.99
N GLN A 53 21.73 -1.96 9.38
CA GLN A 53 21.86 -2.17 7.95
C GLN A 53 21.21 -3.48 7.54
N ASN A 54 21.41 -4.57 8.27
CA ASN A 54 20.71 -5.84 8.02
C ASN A 54 19.20 -5.72 8.20
N LEU A 55 18.72 -5.04 9.25
CA LEU A 55 17.28 -4.79 9.44
C LEU A 55 16.68 -3.92 8.33
N ILE A 56 17.40 -2.89 7.89
CA ILE A 56 17.01 -2.03 6.77
C ILE A 56 17.05 -2.85 5.48
N LEU A 57 18.08 -3.67 5.26
CA LEU A 57 18.18 -4.55 4.10
C LEU A 57 17.09 -5.62 4.11
N ASP A 58 16.65 -6.13 5.27
CA ASP A 58 15.52 -7.06 5.43
C ASP A 58 14.14 -6.38 5.27
N ALA A 59 14.08 -5.06 5.50
CA ALA A 59 12.87 -4.25 5.31
C ALA A 59 12.77 -3.60 3.91
N VAL A 60 13.92 -3.35 3.26
CA VAL A 60 14.07 -2.68 1.94
C VAL A 60 14.29 -3.69 0.82
N GLN A 61 14.90 -4.84 1.11
CA GLN A 61 14.94 -6.03 0.28
C GLN A 61 14.27 -7.13 1.13
N GLN A 62 13.49 -8.07 0.63
CA GLN A 62 14.03 -9.41 0.37
C GLN A 62 12.89 -10.41 0.09
N MET A 63 11.95 -10.08 -0.80
CA MET A 63 11.12 -11.13 -1.42
C MET A 63 12.03 -11.99 -2.32
N GLY A 64 12.17 -13.28 -2.03
CA GLY A 64 13.03 -14.16 -2.85
C GLY A 64 14.45 -14.34 -2.33
N GLN A 65 14.83 -13.76 -1.18
CA GLN A 65 16.22 -13.70 -0.72
C GLN A 65 16.50 -14.46 0.58
N CYS A 66 15.48 -14.76 1.38
CA CYS A 66 15.65 -15.66 2.52
C CYS A 66 15.85 -17.11 2.04
N GLU A 67 16.48 -17.97 2.85
CA GLU A 67 16.80 -19.35 2.44
C GLU A 67 15.55 -20.17 2.07
N ALA A 68 14.43 -19.96 2.77
CA ALA A 68 13.16 -20.59 2.44
C ALA A 68 12.63 -20.14 1.06
N ASP A 69 12.73 -18.84 0.77
CA ASP A 69 12.34 -18.29 -0.52
C ASP A 69 13.24 -18.79 -1.65
N LYS A 70 14.57 -18.75 -1.46
CA LYS A 70 15.54 -19.25 -2.44
C LYS A 70 15.33 -20.73 -2.76
N ALA A 71 14.89 -21.53 -1.78
CA ALA A 71 14.58 -22.94 -1.99
C ALA A 71 13.30 -23.14 -2.81
N ILE A 72 12.25 -22.35 -2.56
CA ILE A 72 10.93 -22.52 -3.21
C ILE A 72 10.82 -21.79 -4.56
N LEU A 73 11.57 -20.69 -4.75
CA LEU A 73 11.50 -19.84 -5.94
C LEU A 73 11.79 -20.60 -7.26
N PRO A 74 12.86 -21.39 -7.39
CA PRO A 74 13.11 -22.15 -8.61
C PRO A 74 12.12 -23.32 -8.78
N VAL A 75 11.68 -23.93 -7.69
CA VAL A 75 10.87 -25.17 -7.72
C VAL A 75 9.40 -24.89 -8.00
N LYS A 76 8.81 -23.91 -7.30
CA LYS A 76 7.37 -23.61 -7.36
C LYS A 76 7.04 -22.44 -8.29
N TYR A 77 7.94 -21.47 -8.38
CA TYR A 77 7.65 -20.18 -9.02
C TYR A 77 8.51 -19.89 -10.26
N GLY A 78 9.36 -20.83 -10.68
CA GLY A 78 10.20 -20.66 -11.88
C GLY A 78 11.09 -19.42 -11.83
N ASN A 79 11.66 -19.11 -10.65
CA ASN A 79 12.47 -17.91 -10.40
C ASN A 79 11.72 -16.56 -10.54
N ASN A 80 10.39 -16.59 -10.52
CA ASN A 80 9.58 -15.37 -10.60
C ASN A 80 9.16 -14.89 -9.19
N THR A 81 9.79 -13.81 -8.73
CA THR A 81 9.49 -13.21 -7.41
C THR A 81 8.09 -12.62 -7.32
N LYS A 82 7.51 -12.14 -8.42
CA LYS A 82 6.12 -11.65 -8.44
C LYS A 82 5.11 -12.77 -8.20
N ARG A 83 5.36 -13.97 -8.74
CA ARG A 83 4.54 -15.17 -8.45
C ARG A 83 4.57 -15.55 -6.98
N LEU A 84 5.73 -15.48 -6.34
CA LEU A 84 5.89 -15.69 -4.89
C LEU A 84 5.07 -14.66 -4.09
N VAL A 85 5.20 -13.37 -4.42
CA VAL A 85 4.45 -12.27 -3.78
C VAL A 85 2.94 -12.47 -3.94
N PHE A 86 2.47 -12.82 -5.13
CA PHE A 86 1.05 -12.99 -5.42
C PHE A 86 0.45 -14.19 -4.69
N ASP A 87 1.18 -15.31 -4.58
CA ASP A 87 0.71 -16.45 -3.79
C ASP A 87 0.64 -16.13 -2.28
N TYR A 88 1.59 -15.32 -1.78
CA TYR A 88 1.54 -14.82 -0.42
C TYR A 88 0.32 -13.92 -0.18
N ILE A 89 0.09 -12.92 -1.05
CA ILE A 89 -1.07 -12.01 -0.97
C ILE A 89 -2.37 -12.80 -1.01
N ARG A 90 -2.46 -13.76 -1.95
CA ARG A 90 -3.60 -14.67 -2.07
C ARG A 90 -3.86 -15.38 -0.74
N SER A 91 -2.82 -15.96 -0.14
CA SER A 91 -2.95 -16.71 1.12
C SER A 91 -3.43 -15.83 2.27
N ILE A 92 -2.89 -14.62 2.41
CA ILE A 92 -3.32 -13.66 3.43
C ILE A 92 -4.76 -13.20 3.19
N ALA A 93 -5.08 -12.81 1.96
CA ALA A 93 -6.42 -12.32 1.62
C ALA A 93 -7.47 -13.42 1.82
N MET A 94 -7.19 -14.65 1.38
CA MET A 94 -8.06 -15.79 1.63
C MET A 94 -8.28 -16.01 3.13
N ASN A 95 -7.22 -16.09 3.93
CA ASN A 95 -7.34 -16.28 5.38
C ASN A 95 -8.18 -15.19 6.06
N ILE A 96 -7.99 -13.92 5.67
CA ILE A 96 -8.80 -12.80 6.18
C ILE A 96 -10.27 -12.97 5.77
N THR A 97 -10.54 -13.26 4.50
CA THR A 97 -11.92 -13.36 3.99
C THR A 97 -12.64 -14.62 4.47
N GLU A 98 -11.93 -15.72 4.74
CA GLU A 98 -12.50 -16.93 5.32
C GLU A 98 -12.83 -16.73 6.81
N THR A 99 -11.93 -16.07 7.55
CA THR A 99 -12.14 -15.75 8.98
C THR A 99 -13.18 -14.65 9.17
N PHE A 100 -13.19 -13.65 8.28
CA PHE A 100 -14.07 -12.49 8.31
C PHE A 100 -14.74 -12.26 6.93
N PRO A 101 -15.82 -12.99 6.60
CA PRO A 101 -16.45 -12.97 5.27
C PRO A 101 -16.97 -11.63 4.77
N LYS A 102 -17.13 -10.65 5.67
CA LYS A 102 -17.59 -9.29 5.32
C LYS A 102 -16.44 -8.31 5.10
N THR A 103 -15.20 -8.73 5.34
CA THR A 103 -14.01 -7.87 5.23
C THR A 103 -13.51 -7.84 3.80
N LYS A 104 -13.36 -6.63 3.25
CA LYS A 104 -12.66 -6.41 1.98
C LYS A 104 -11.19 -6.12 2.26
N VAL A 105 -10.30 -6.68 1.46
CA VAL A 105 -8.86 -6.43 1.53
C VAL A 105 -8.49 -5.33 0.54
N LEU A 106 -7.98 -4.21 1.04
CA LEU A 106 -7.48 -3.12 0.21
C LEU A 106 -5.96 -3.26 0.03
N MET A 107 -5.45 -2.91 -1.15
CA MET A 107 -4.03 -3.03 -1.45
C MET A 107 -3.53 -1.86 -2.28
N TRP A 108 -2.37 -1.29 -1.93
CA TRP A 108 -1.77 -0.23 -2.74
C TRP A 108 -1.44 -0.70 -4.15
N PHE A 109 -1.77 0.13 -5.13
CA PHE A 109 -1.66 -0.21 -6.56
C PHE A 109 -0.23 -0.52 -7.03
N ASP A 110 0.81 -0.08 -6.30
CA ASP A 110 2.21 -0.30 -6.67
C ASP A 110 2.55 -1.76 -6.98
N GLU A 111 1.92 -2.70 -6.28
CA GLU A 111 2.16 -4.12 -6.48
C GLU A 111 1.62 -4.66 -7.81
N PHE A 112 0.68 -3.96 -8.43
CA PHE A 112 0.06 -4.30 -9.72
C PHE A 112 0.66 -3.53 -10.90
N LYS A 113 1.61 -2.62 -10.68
CA LYS A 113 2.30 -1.93 -11.78
C LYS A 113 3.09 -2.94 -12.62
N TYR A 114 2.95 -2.83 -13.94
CA TYR A 114 3.63 -3.68 -14.92
C TYR A 114 3.30 -5.18 -14.81
N VAL A 115 2.12 -5.52 -14.27
CA VAL A 115 1.65 -6.89 -14.15
C VAL A 115 0.59 -7.20 -15.21
N GLU A 116 0.75 -8.34 -15.88
CA GLU A 116 -0.24 -8.87 -16.82
C GLU A 116 -1.53 -9.29 -16.12
N LYS A 117 -2.68 -8.95 -16.71
CA LYS A 117 -4.00 -9.34 -16.19
C LYS A 117 -4.14 -10.85 -15.97
N SER A 118 -3.52 -11.66 -16.83
CA SER A 118 -3.56 -13.13 -16.71
C SER A 118 -2.96 -13.60 -15.38
N LEU A 119 -1.86 -12.98 -14.93
CA LEU A 119 -1.21 -13.31 -13.67
C LEU A 119 -2.07 -12.92 -12.46
N VAL A 120 -2.73 -11.76 -12.51
CA VAL A 120 -3.67 -11.34 -11.46
C VAL A 120 -4.80 -12.36 -11.30
N LYS A 121 -5.38 -12.82 -12.41
CA LYS A 121 -6.46 -13.81 -12.44
C LYS A 121 -6.01 -15.20 -12.03
N GLU A 122 -4.80 -15.59 -12.41
CA GLU A 122 -4.19 -16.88 -12.04
C GLU A 122 -4.19 -17.08 -10.52
N TYR A 123 -3.82 -16.04 -9.77
CA TYR A 123 -3.83 -16.05 -8.30
C TYR A 123 -5.17 -15.60 -7.69
N GLY A 124 -6.17 -15.30 -8.52
CA GLY A 124 -7.50 -14.84 -8.09
C GLY A 124 -7.48 -13.52 -7.35
N LEU A 125 -6.46 -12.69 -7.56
CA LEU A 125 -6.34 -11.41 -6.85
C LEU A 125 -7.42 -10.42 -7.30
N ASP A 126 -7.91 -10.55 -8.53
CA ASP A 126 -9.03 -9.77 -9.08
C ASP A 126 -10.31 -9.82 -8.24
N ARG A 127 -10.50 -10.90 -7.48
CA ARG A 127 -11.64 -11.10 -6.56
C ARG A 127 -11.28 -10.97 -5.08
N LEU A 128 -10.01 -11.16 -4.72
CA LEU A 128 -9.57 -11.21 -3.32
C LEU A 128 -9.19 -9.83 -2.77
N VAL A 129 -8.75 -8.91 -3.61
CA VAL A 129 -8.28 -7.58 -3.18
C VAL A 129 -8.87 -6.46 -4.04
N THR A 130 -8.96 -5.26 -3.47
CA THR A 130 -9.34 -4.05 -4.19
C THR A 130 -8.15 -3.08 -4.23
N PRO A 131 -7.68 -2.70 -5.43
CA PRO A 131 -6.55 -1.78 -5.56
C PRO A 131 -6.89 -0.37 -5.08
N VAL A 132 -5.91 0.28 -4.47
CA VAL A 132 -5.93 1.68 -4.05
C VAL A 132 -4.85 2.42 -4.84
N VAL A 133 -5.26 3.20 -5.82
CA VAL A 133 -4.36 4.04 -6.61
C VAL A 133 -4.07 5.31 -5.82
N TRP A 134 -2.80 5.69 -5.68
CA TRP A 134 -2.40 6.87 -4.93
C TRP A 134 -1.38 7.71 -5.69
N LYS A 135 -1.48 9.03 -5.52
CA LYS A 135 -0.51 10.01 -5.99
C LYS A 135 -0.80 11.36 -5.34
N TYR A 136 0.25 12.08 -4.96
CA TYR A 136 0.16 13.33 -4.19
C TYR A 136 0.58 14.58 -4.98
N THR A 137 0.76 14.45 -6.29
CA THR A 137 1.06 15.56 -7.20
C THR A 137 -0.20 16.37 -7.52
N THR A 138 -0.02 17.61 -7.98
CA THR A 138 -1.12 18.54 -8.32
C THR A 138 -1.58 18.42 -9.77
N ASP A 139 -0.98 17.52 -10.54
CA ASP A 139 -1.29 17.24 -11.95
C ASP A 139 -1.25 15.73 -12.14
N LEU A 140 -2.41 15.09 -11.96
CA LEU A 140 -2.51 13.64 -11.95
C LEU A 140 -2.51 13.03 -13.35
N ASP A 141 -2.92 13.77 -14.38
CA ASP A 141 -2.98 13.26 -15.76
C ASP A 141 -1.58 12.86 -16.27
N LYS A 142 -0.52 13.51 -15.77
CA LYS A 142 0.88 13.16 -16.07
C LYS A 142 1.32 11.84 -15.43
N ASP A 143 0.84 11.56 -14.23
CA ASP A 143 1.28 10.43 -13.42
C ASP A 143 0.39 9.19 -13.59
N LEU A 144 -0.89 9.42 -13.90
CA LEU A 144 -1.97 8.42 -13.96
C LEU A 144 -2.65 8.52 -15.35
N PRO A 145 -1.97 8.12 -16.44
CA PRO A 145 -2.52 8.23 -17.78
C PRO A 145 -3.74 7.31 -17.96
N ALA A 146 -4.65 7.67 -18.87
CA ALA A 146 -5.85 6.89 -19.17
C ALA A 146 -5.58 5.40 -19.42
N LYS A 147 -4.45 5.08 -20.09
CA LYS A 147 -4.07 3.70 -20.37
C LYS A 147 -3.82 2.86 -19.11
N MET A 148 -3.32 3.49 -18.04
CA MET A 148 -3.13 2.83 -16.75
C MET A 148 -4.49 2.44 -16.15
N TRP A 149 -5.47 3.34 -16.19
CA TRP A 149 -6.83 3.07 -15.72
C TRP A 149 -7.52 1.97 -16.53
N GLU A 150 -7.43 2.00 -17.86
CA GLU A 150 -7.96 0.93 -18.72
C GLU A 150 -7.35 -0.44 -18.39
N ASN A 151 -6.03 -0.50 -18.24
CA ASN A 151 -5.34 -1.74 -17.91
C ASN A 151 -5.77 -2.25 -16.53
N LEU A 152 -5.91 -1.36 -15.55
CA LEU A 152 -6.37 -1.70 -14.20
C LEU A 152 -7.82 -2.22 -14.22
N ALA A 153 -8.72 -1.50 -14.88
CA ALA A 153 -10.13 -1.88 -15.06
C ALA A 153 -10.30 -3.20 -15.81
N SER A 154 -9.35 -3.52 -16.70
CA SER A 154 -9.36 -4.82 -17.37
C SER A 154 -9.20 -5.98 -16.38
N ALA A 155 -8.49 -5.79 -15.28
CA ALA A 155 -8.20 -6.82 -14.28
C ALA A 155 -9.14 -6.76 -13.06
N PHE A 156 -9.51 -5.56 -12.60
CA PHE A 156 -10.31 -5.35 -11.39
C PHE A 156 -11.61 -4.62 -11.70
N SER A 157 -12.73 -5.08 -11.13
CA SER A 157 -14.03 -4.44 -11.28
C SER A 157 -14.24 -3.23 -10.36
N SER A 158 -13.45 -3.12 -9.29
CA SER A 158 -13.56 -2.07 -8.28
C SER A 158 -12.21 -1.45 -7.94
N VAL A 159 -12.21 -0.17 -7.57
CA VAL A 159 -10.99 0.57 -7.23
C VAL A 159 -11.26 1.66 -6.20
N TRP A 160 -10.22 2.05 -5.47
CA TRP A 160 -10.17 3.26 -4.66
C TRP A 160 -9.12 4.23 -5.19
N GLY A 161 -9.38 5.52 -5.08
CA GLY A 161 -8.35 6.56 -5.19
C GLY A 161 -7.83 6.96 -3.81
N SER A 162 -6.66 7.58 -3.76
CA SER A 162 -6.06 8.04 -2.51
C SER A 162 -5.27 9.33 -2.71
N SER A 163 -5.73 10.38 -2.05
CA SER A 163 -5.14 11.71 -2.02
C SER A 163 -4.43 11.98 -0.68
N ALA A 164 -3.90 13.19 -0.50
CA ALA A 164 -3.32 13.60 0.78
C ALA A 164 -3.95 14.91 1.29
N PHE A 165 -4.19 14.98 2.60
CA PHE A 165 -4.58 16.20 3.31
C PHE A 165 -3.48 16.73 4.25
N LYS A 166 -2.47 15.91 4.55
CA LYS A 166 -1.30 16.25 5.36
C LYS A 166 -0.11 15.34 5.01
N GLY A 167 1.11 15.86 5.09
CA GLY A 167 2.35 15.12 4.80
C GLY A 167 2.55 14.89 3.30
N ALA A 168 3.22 13.79 2.92
CA ALA A 168 3.42 13.40 1.53
C ALA A 168 4.18 14.42 0.63
N ASP A 169 4.76 15.47 1.22
CA ASP A 169 5.50 16.56 0.56
C ASP A 169 7.00 16.59 0.95
N GLY A 170 7.49 15.49 1.52
CA GLY A 170 8.89 15.25 1.88
C GLY A 170 9.05 14.82 3.34
N PRO A 171 10.19 14.18 3.70
CA PRO A 171 10.39 13.61 5.04
C PRO A 171 10.53 14.65 6.16
N ASN A 172 10.93 15.90 5.86
CA ASN A 172 11.27 16.92 6.86
C ASN A 172 10.34 18.16 6.82
N ARG A 173 9.11 18.02 6.28
CA ARG A 173 8.19 19.16 6.12
C ARG A 173 7.29 19.33 7.35
N TYR A 174 7.51 20.41 8.09
CA TYR A 174 6.68 20.81 9.22
C TYR A 174 5.49 21.70 8.82
N TRP A 175 5.53 22.32 7.64
CA TRP A 175 4.54 23.31 7.20
C TRP A 175 3.53 22.72 6.22
N ASN A 176 2.23 22.82 6.54
CA ASN A 176 1.16 22.32 5.67
C ASN A 176 0.98 23.20 4.42
N ARG A 177 1.20 22.62 3.24
CA ARG A 177 0.91 23.28 1.95
C ARG A 177 -0.55 23.09 1.56
N MET A 178 -1.45 23.81 2.22
CA MET A 178 -2.91 23.70 2.02
C MET A 178 -3.33 23.78 0.55
N THR A 179 -2.77 24.72 -0.22
CA THR A 179 -3.08 24.88 -1.64
C THR A 179 -2.74 23.64 -2.46
N THR A 180 -1.61 23.00 -2.18
CA THR A 180 -1.17 21.77 -2.86
C THR A 180 -2.12 20.61 -2.56
N TYR A 181 -2.53 20.43 -1.30
CA TYR A 181 -3.48 19.38 -0.93
C TYR A 181 -4.87 19.61 -1.53
N LEU A 182 -5.37 20.86 -1.52
CA LEU A 182 -6.63 21.21 -2.17
C LEU A 182 -6.58 20.93 -3.68
N GLN A 183 -5.47 21.27 -4.34
CA GLN A 183 -5.26 20.97 -5.75
C GLN A 183 -5.21 19.45 -6.00
N ASN A 184 -4.50 18.68 -5.17
CA ASN A 184 -4.45 17.22 -5.29
C ASN A 184 -5.84 16.59 -5.09
N ASN A 185 -6.61 17.02 -4.09
CA ASN A 185 -7.98 16.55 -3.88
C ASN A 185 -8.89 16.89 -5.07
N LYS A 186 -8.78 18.11 -5.61
CA LYS A 186 -9.51 18.50 -6.83
C LYS A 186 -9.13 17.62 -8.02
N GLN A 187 -7.85 17.32 -8.20
CA GLN A 187 -7.40 16.43 -9.28
C GLN A 187 -7.95 15.02 -9.11
N TRP A 188 -8.01 14.48 -7.90
CA TRP A 188 -8.61 13.17 -7.64
C TRP A 188 -10.09 13.14 -8.01
N TYR A 189 -10.85 14.19 -7.67
CA TYR A 189 -12.23 14.35 -8.15
C TYR A 189 -12.29 14.30 -9.68
N LEU A 190 -11.44 15.06 -10.39
CA LEU A 190 -11.40 15.05 -11.85
C LEU A 190 -11.00 13.69 -12.44
N GLN A 191 -10.12 12.94 -11.78
CA GLN A 191 -9.76 11.57 -12.19
C GLN A 191 -10.98 10.64 -12.10
N HIS A 192 -11.79 10.74 -11.04
CA HIS A 192 -13.02 9.96 -10.92
C HIS A 192 -14.03 10.32 -12.00
N GLU A 193 -14.27 11.61 -12.25
CA GLU A 193 -15.19 12.03 -13.33
C GLU A 193 -14.77 11.46 -14.70
N LYS A 194 -13.46 11.37 -14.97
CA LYS A 194 -12.95 10.85 -16.24
C LYS A 194 -12.95 9.33 -16.36
N HIS A 195 -12.80 8.60 -15.25
CA HIS A 195 -12.43 7.18 -15.29
C HIS A 195 -13.32 6.26 -14.46
N SER A 196 -14.28 6.79 -13.68
CA SER A 196 -15.19 5.98 -12.86
C SER A 196 -16.00 4.98 -13.66
N GLU A 197 -16.45 5.34 -14.87
CA GLU A 197 -17.24 4.47 -15.76
C GLU A 197 -16.46 3.24 -16.26
N LEU A 198 -15.13 3.21 -16.15
CA LEU A 198 -14.33 2.03 -16.48
C LEU A 198 -14.53 0.89 -15.46
N PHE A 199 -14.98 1.22 -14.25
CA PHE A 199 -15.14 0.29 -13.15
C PHE A 199 -16.62 0.07 -12.88
N SER A 200 -16.99 -1.12 -12.42
CA SER A 200 -18.33 -1.34 -11.87
C SER A 200 -18.54 -0.53 -10.59
N ASP A 201 -17.45 -0.23 -9.88
CA ASP A 201 -17.49 0.41 -8.58
C ASP A 201 -16.19 1.16 -8.28
N PHE A 202 -16.17 2.46 -8.58
CA PHE A 202 -15.15 3.37 -8.08
C PHE A 202 -15.60 3.88 -6.72
N HIS A 203 -15.22 3.17 -5.65
CA HIS A 203 -15.76 3.36 -4.30
C HIS A 203 -15.65 4.80 -3.76
N GLY A 204 -14.54 5.47 -4.06
CA GLY A 204 -14.28 6.82 -3.60
C GLY A 204 -12.81 7.06 -3.32
N PHE A 205 -12.55 8.00 -2.41
CA PHE A 205 -11.20 8.48 -2.12
C PHE A 205 -10.83 8.33 -0.65
N ILE A 206 -9.58 7.93 -0.41
CA ILE A 206 -8.94 7.96 0.90
C ILE A 206 -8.14 9.25 1.00
N LEU A 207 -8.41 10.07 2.03
CA LEU A 207 -7.59 11.23 2.36
C LEU A 207 -6.49 10.80 3.33
N THR A 208 -5.25 10.71 2.85
CA THR A 208 -4.11 10.28 3.68
C THR A 208 -3.47 11.45 4.42
N GLY A 209 -3.05 11.19 5.65
CA GLY A 209 -2.38 12.16 6.53
C GLY A 209 -1.05 11.61 7.01
N TRP A 210 -0.08 11.49 6.12
CA TRP A 210 1.21 10.88 6.45
C TRP A 210 1.99 11.73 7.43
N GLN A 211 2.69 11.07 8.34
CA GLN A 211 3.66 11.69 9.22
C GLN A 211 4.85 10.74 9.30
N ARG A 212 5.99 11.21 8.78
CA ARG A 212 7.28 10.55 8.89
C ARG A 212 8.09 11.28 9.95
#